data_AF-A0A962D6K4-F1
#
_entry.id   AF-A0A962D6K4-F1
#
_cell.length_a   1.000
_cell.length_b   1.000
_cell.length_c   1.000
_cell.angle_alpha   90.00
_cell.angle_beta   90.00
_cell.angle_gamma   90.00
#
_symmetry.space_group_name_H-M   'P 1'
#
loop_
_entity.id
_entity.type
_entity.pdbx_description
1 polymer ?
#
loop_
_entity_poly.entity_id
_entity_poly.type
_entity_poly.pdbx_seq_one_letter_code
_entity_poly.pdbx_strand_id
1 'polypeptide(L)'
;SMCGRYFLDTLPELLQQQFRVHKYPVYPARYNIRPGTEVPVVGLDDAGKNHLFEARWGLIPAWAKDEKVGYRMINARAETAAEKPAFRAAFKQRRCLLPATGFYEWRTDEQGKRPIEFRGSAGPLGLAGLWERWRRPDGESLLSVTILTTTANATVAPIHDRMPVIIDPAHYAQWLSGDSLAAAELLQPANEDVLDPAPLFDIRPIQSSDDPGMAAVIRSVMPEFGADGPGFAIHDPEVSAMSAAYADARAEYFVVIHRGDVVGGGGVAPLAGADAQTCELRKMYIMPRVRGFGVGRKLIELCLTKARELGFRRMYLETLTGMDQAQKLYLKAGFKPLDAPMGETGHFGCNRYYARAL
;
A
#
# COMPACT_ATOMS: atom_id res chain seq x y z
N SER A 1 -3.02 17.07 -2.36
CA SER A 1 -1.93 16.39 -3.09
C SER A 1 -2.52 15.07 -3.56
N MET A 2 -2.87 14.97 -4.85
CA MET A 2 -3.51 13.78 -5.45
C MET A 2 -2.48 12.96 -6.21
N CYS A 3 -2.67 11.64 -6.21
CA CYS A 3 -1.83 10.53 -6.65
C CYS A 3 -0.54 10.47 -5.85
N GLY A 4 -0.67 10.14 -4.56
CA GLY A 4 0.46 9.95 -3.65
C GLY A 4 0.81 8.47 -3.41
N ARG A 5 0.10 7.54 -4.04
CA ARG A 5 0.32 6.10 -3.86
C ARG A 5 -0.19 5.31 -5.05
N TYR A 6 0.62 4.40 -5.54
CA TYR A 6 0.20 3.44 -6.55
C TYR A 6 0.81 2.06 -6.29
N PHE A 7 0.46 1.08 -7.11
CA PHE A 7 0.96 -0.27 -6.97
C PHE A 7 1.24 -0.91 -8.31
N LEU A 8 2.14 -1.90 -8.28
CA LEU A 8 2.52 -2.71 -9.43
C LEU A 8 2.66 -4.16 -8.95
N ASP A 9 1.66 -4.97 -9.27
CA ASP A 9 1.45 -6.36 -8.80
C ASP A 9 1.00 -7.25 -9.96
N THR A 10 1.65 -7.11 -11.12
CA THR A 10 1.31 -7.82 -12.36
C THR A 10 2.52 -8.60 -12.89
N LEU A 11 2.26 -9.48 -13.87
CA LEU A 11 3.27 -10.31 -14.52
C LEU A 11 4.24 -9.47 -15.37
N PRO A 12 5.57 -9.66 -15.25
CA PRO A 12 6.55 -8.96 -16.08
C PRO A 12 6.32 -9.09 -17.58
N GLU A 13 5.79 -10.23 -18.04
CA GLU A 13 5.52 -10.51 -19.46
C GLU A 13 4.41 -9.59 -20.00
N LEU A 14 3.38 -9.31 -19.20
CA LEU A 14 2.31 -8.37 -19.57
C LEU A 14 2.86 -6.95 -19.71
N LEU A 15 3.75 -6.55 -18.80
CA LEU A 15 4.39 -5.23 -18.86
C LEU A 15 5.34 -5.12 -20.06
N GLN A 16 6.14 -6.16 -20.31
CA GLN A 16 7.03 -6.22 -21.46
C GLN A 16 6.25 -6.07 -22.77
N GLN A 17 5.16 -6.82 -22.93
CA GLN A 17 4.31 -6.81 -24.11
C GLN A 17 3.61 -5.45 -24.29
N GLN A 18 2.95 -4.95 -23.24
CA GLN A 18 2.17 -3.72 -23.30
C GLN A 18 3.05 -2.48 -23.56
N PHE A 19 4.19 -2.38 -22.86
CA PHE A 19 5.09 -1.23 -22.99
C PHE A 19 6.15 -1.40 -24.07
N ARG A 20 6.16 -2.54 -24.79
CA ARG A 20 7.07 -2.85 -25.91
C ARG A 20 8.55 -2.65 -25.57
N VAL A 21 8.95 -3.03 -24.35
CA VAL A 21 10.35 -2.95 -23.90
C VAL A 21 11.08 -4.28 -24.16
N HIS A 22 12.38 -4.22 -24.46
CA HIS A 22 13.16 -5.42 -24.76
C HIS A 22 13.21 -6.41 -23.58
N LYS A 23 13.33 -5.91 -22.34
CA LYS A 23 13.36 -6.72 -21.13
C LYS A 23 12.66 -5.97 -20.01
N TYR A 24 11.74 -6.63 -19.33
CA TYR A 24 11.19 -6.18 -18.06
C TYR A 24 11.78 -7.07 -16.95
N PRO A 25 12.51 -6.54 -15.97
CA PRO A 25 13.04 -7.36 -14.90
C PRO A 25 11.90 -7.86 -14.00
N VAL A 26 12.11 -9.01 -13.37
CA VAL A 26 11.16 -9.56 -12.40
C VAL A 26 11.23 -8.71 -11.15
N TYR A 27 10.24 -7.83 -10.94
CA TYR A 27 10.08 -7.12 -9.68
C TYR A 27 9.24 -7.95 -8.72
N PRO A 28 9.60 -8.01 -7.43
CA PRO A 28 8.65 -8.38 -6.39
C PRO A 28 7.42 -7.47 -6.49
N ALA A 29 6.22 -8.00 -6.20
CA ALA A 29 5.00 -7.20 -6.19
C ALA A 29 5.15 -6.00 -5.24
N ARG A 30 4.84 -4.80 -5.74
CA ARG A 30 4.97 -3.53 -5.02
C ARG A 30 3.59 -2.97 -4.73
N TYR A 31 3.00 -3.38 -3.61
CA TYR A 31 1.62 -3.02 -3.25
C TYR A 31 1.40 -1.59 -2.76
N ASN A 32 2.47 -0.84 -2.46
CA ASN A 32 2.39 0.44 -1.77
C ASN A 32 3.57 1.35 -2.16
N ILE A 33 3.69 1.69 -3.45
CA ILE A 33 4.74 2.56 -3.98
C ILE A 33 4.47 4.00 -3.54
N ARG A 34 5.50 4.68 -3.03
CA ARG A 34 5.39 6.01 -2.40
C ARG A 34 6.36 7.01 -3.02
N PRO A 35 6.07 8.31 -2.94
CA PRO A 35 7.03 9.33 -3.30
C PRO A 35 8.38 9.16 -2.58
N GLY A 36 9.44 9.51 -3.29
CA GLY A 36 10.82 9.36 -2.83
C GLY A 36 11.42 7.97 -3.07
N THR A 37 10.63 6.99 -3.51
CA THR A 37 11.15 5.67 -3.90
C THR A 37 11.53 5.64 -5.38
N GLU A 38 12.46 4.75 -5.74
CA GLU A 38 12.77 4.45 -7.15
C GLU A 38 11.63 3.65 -7.78
N VAL A 39 11.25 4.01 -8.99
CA VAL A 39 10.14 3.42 -9.72
C VAL A 39 10.50 3.12 -11.17
N PRO A 40 9.94 2.04 -11.75
CA PRO A 40 10.12 1.74 -13.17
C PRO A 40 9.45 2.82 -14.02
N VAL A 41 10.17 3.28 -15.03
CA VAL A 41 9.74 4.30 -15.99
C VAL A 41 10.08 3.83 -17.39
N VAL A 42 9.13 3.98 -18.31
CA VAL A 42 9.31 3.71 -19.74
C VAL A 42 9.44 5.03 -20.48
N GLY A 43 10.63 5.30 -21.02
CA GLY A 43 10.91 6.44 -21.90
C GLY A 43 11.48 5.98 -23.23
N LEU A 44 12.08 6.89 -23.98
CA LEU A 44 12.82 6.57 -25.20
C LEU A 44 14.33 6.60 -24.93
N ASP A 45 15.06 5.64 -25.51
CA ASP A 45 16.52 5.69 -25.62
C ASP A 45 16.98 6.62 -26.75
N ASP A 46 18.29 6.76 -26.91
CA ASP A 46 18.91 7.60 -27.95
C ASP A 46 18.57 7.12 -29.38
N ALA A 47 18.16 5.86 -29.54
CA ALA A 47 17.71 5.29 -30.81
C ALA A 47 16.19 5.44 -31.03
N GLY A 48 15.47 6.11 -30.13
CA GLY A 48 14.03 6.30 -30.19
C GLY A 48 13.21 5.05 -29.87
N LYS A 49 13.80 4.04 -29.21
CA LYS A 49 13.11 2.82 -28.80
C LYS A 49 12.66 2.91 -27.34
N ASN A 50 11.58 2.20 -27.01
CA ASN A 50 11.08 2.12 -25.64
C ASN A 50 12.14 1.47 -24.73
N HIS A 51 12.53 2.20 -23.68
CA HIS A 51 13.53 1.79 -22.72
C HIS A 51 12.98 1.92 -21.30
N LEU A 52 13.16 0.84 -20.52
CA LEU A 52 12.81 0.79 -19.11
C LEU A 52 14.02 1.20 -18.27
N PHE A 53 13.83 2.16 -17.36
CA PHE A 53 14.83 2.59 -16.39
C PHE A 53 14.18 2.91 -15.04
N GLU A 54 14.99 3.00 -13.98
CA GLU A 54 14.53 3.43 -12.65
C GLU A 54 14.69 4.95 -12.50
N ALA A 55 13.70 5.58 -11.89
CA ALA A 55 13.78 6.99 -11.50
C ALA A 55 13.16 7.22 -10.13
N ARG A 56 13.70 8.16 -9.36
CA ARG A 56 13.12 8.57 -8.08
C ARG A 56 11.81 9.31 -8.30
N TRP A 57 10.71 8.85 -7.70
CA TRP A 57 9.43 9.56 -7.79
C TRP A 57 9.43 10.85 -6.95
N GLY A 58 9.31 11.98 -7.63
CA GLY A 58 9.47 13.34 -7.10
C GLY A 58 10.51 14.08 -7.94
N LEU A 59 10.06 14.74 -9.00
CA LEU A 59 10.92 15.34 -10.02
C LEU A 59 11.81 16.45 -9.46
N ILE A 60 13.06 16.46 -9.86
CA ILE A 60 14.04 17.49 -9.51
C ILE A 60 14.43 18.20 -10.80
N PRO A 61 14.03 19.46 -10.98
CA PRO A 61 14.40 20.21 -12.18
C PRO A 61 15.92 20.32 -12.29
N ALA A 62 16.46 20.27 -13.51
CA ALA A 62 17.91 20.30 -13.74
C ALA A 62 18.63 21.52 -13.13
N TRP A 63 17.92 22.64 -12.93
CA TRP A 63 18.44 23.87 -12.32
C TRP A 63 18.35 23.91 -10.79
N ALA A 64 17.71 22.92 -10.15
CA ALA A 64 17.52 22.90 -8.71
C ALA A 64 18.86 22.75 -7.96
N LYS A 65 18.97 23.44 -6.81
CA LYS A 65 20.16 23.37 -5.94
C LYS A 65 20.05 22.29 -4.84
N ASP A 66 18.85 21.81 -4.57
CA ASP A 66 18.54 20.90 -3.45
C ASP A 66 17.58 19.79 -3.91
N GLU A 67 17.92 18.53 -3.61
CA GLU A 67 17.11 17.35 -3.89
C GLU A 67 15.72 17.43 -3.23
N LYS A 68 15.60 18.13 -2.10
CA LYS A 68 14.35 18.27 -1.33
C LYS A 68 13.21 18.92 -2.13
N VAL A 69 13.52 19.64 -3.21
CA VAL A 69 12.50 20.18 -4.12
C VAL A 69 11.61 19.05 -4.67
N GLY A 70 12.17 17.86 -4.87
CA GLY A 70 11.45 16.68 -5.36
C GLY A 70 10.27 16.26 -4.49
N TYR A 71 10.28 16.52 -3.17
CA TYR A 71 9.14 16.22 -2.28
C TYR A 71 7.88 17.03 -2.61
N ARG A 72 8.02 18.15 -3.32
CA ARG A 72 6.89 19.01 -3.76
C ARG A 72 6.49 18.76 -5.21
N MET A 73 7.24 17.94 -5.95
CA MET A 73 7.09 17.73 -7.39
C MET A 73 6.75 16.28 -7.73
N ILE A 74 6.03 15.62 -6.84
CA ILE A 74 5.56 14.23 -7.04
C ILE A 74 4.50 14.16 -8.14
N ASN A 75 3.76 15.25 -8.35
CA ASN A 75 2.77 15.38 -9.40
C ASN A 75 2.90 16.73 -10.12
N ALA A 76 2.56 16.74 -11.40
CA ALA A 76 2.43 17.93 -12.23
C ALA A 76 1.00 18.04 -12.78
N ARG A 77 0.44 19.25 -12.80
CA ARG A 77 -0.89 19.49 -13.37
C ARG A 77 -0.79 19.58 -14.89
N ALA A 78 -1.50 18.70 -15.60
CA ALA A 78 -1.57 18.65 -17.05
C ALA A 78 -1.75 20.04 -17.68
N GLU A 79 -2.67 20.82 -17.12
CA GLU A 79 -3.09 22.15 -17.61
C GLU A 79 -1.96 23.18 -17.65
N THR A 80 -0.90 22.97 -16.85
CA THR A 80 0.20 23.96 -16.71
C THR A 80 1.58 23.36 -16.89
N ALA A 81 1.69 22.05 -17.15
CA ALA A 81 2.97 21.34 -17.21
C ALA A 81 3.83 21.81 -18.38
N ALA A 82 3.23 22.12 -19.52
CA ALA A 82 3.94 22.60 -20.71
C ALA A 82 4.54 24.01 -20.53
N GLU A 83 4.05 24.79 -19.56
CA GLU A 83 4.43 26.20 -19.37
C GLU A 83 5.38 26.39 -18.18
N LYS A 84 5.17 25.62 -17.11
CA LYS A 84 5.89 25.81 -15.84
C LYS A 84 7.40 25.57 -15.99
N PRO A 85 8.28 26.45 -15.48
CA PRO A 85 9.74 26.29 -15.56
C PRO A 85 10.27 24.96 -15.02
N ALA A 86 9.58 24.35 -14.05
CA ALA A 86 9.95 23.05 -13.49
C ALA A 86 9.70 21.87 -14.45
N PHE A 87 8.80 22.01 -15.43
CA PHE A 87 8.30 20.89 -16.23
C PHE A 87 8.41 21.12 -17.74
N ARG A 88 8.37 22.36 -18.24
CA ARG A 88 8.30 22.69 -19.68
C ARG A 88 9.40 22.06 -20.54
N ALA A 89 10.60 21.91 -20.00
CA ALA A 89 11.71 21.29 -20.73
C ALA A 89 11.52 19.77 -20.81
N ALA A 90 11.15 19.14 -19.70
CA ALA A 90 10.83 17.72 -19.66
C ALA A 90 9.58 17.38 -20.48
N PHE A 91 8.56 18.26 -20.51
CA PHE A 91 7.38 18.09 -21.35
C PHE A 91 7.74 17.98 -22.84
N LYS A 92 8.72 18.75 -23.30
CA LYS A 92 9.16 18.75 -24.70
C LYS A 92 9.96 17.51 -25.08
N GLN A 93 10.81 17.01 -24.18
CA GLN A 93 11.88 16.06 -24.54
C GLN A 93 11.94 14.79 -23.68
N ARG A 94 11.31 14.77 -22.52
CA ARG A 94 11.46 13.72 -21.49
C ARG A 94 10.10 13.29 -20.94
N ARG A 95 9.19 12.97 -21.86
CA ARG A 95 7.92 12.30 -21.54
C ARG A 95 8.20 10.82 -21.31
N CYS A 96 7.42 10.22 -20.43
CA CYS A 96 7.54 8.81 -20.07
C CYS A 96 6.19 8.26 -19.62
N LEU A 97 6.13 6.94 -19.47
CA LEU A 97 5.03 6.21 -18.87
C LEU A 97 5.52 5.56 -17.58
N LEU A 98 4.74 5.65 -16.50
CA LEU A 98 4.96 4.86 -15.31
C LEU A 98 4.00 3.66 -15.36
N PRO A 99 4.50 2.43 -15.46
CA PRO A 99 3.67 1.23 -15.34
C PRO A 99 3.04 1.16 -13.94
N ALA A 100 1.74 0.91 -13.89
CA ALA A 100 1.00 0.67 -12.66
C ALA A 100 -0.05 -0.41 -12.89
N THR A 101 -0.37 -1.22 -11.88
CA THR A 101 -1.62 -2.00 -11.94
C THR A 101 -2.82 -1.13 -11.56
N GLY A 102 -2.58 -0.12 -10.72
CA GLY A 102 -3.58 0.81 -10.25
C GLY A 102 -2.99 1.83 -9.29
N PHE A 103 -3.84 2.74 -8.79
CA PHE A 103 -3.48 3.75 -7.80
C PHE A 103 -4.44 3.76 -6.63
N TYR A 104 -4.09 4.45 -5.54
CA TYR A 104 -4.94 4.61 -4.38
C TYR A 104 -5.31 6.06 -4.16
N GLU A 105 -6.58 6.29 -3.84
CA GLU A 105 -7.04 7.55 -3.26
C GLU A 105 -7.85 7.31 -1.99
N TRP A 106 -8.07 8.34 -1.20
CA TRP A 106 -8.75 8.18 0.10
C TRP A 106 -10.07 8.91 0.11
N ARG A 107 -11.16 8.15 0.26
CA ARG A 107 -12.46 8.71 0.61
C ARG A 107 -12.41 9.17 2.06
N THR A 108 -12.89 10.38 2.31
CA THR A 108 -13.09 10.90 3.67
C THR A 108 -14.57 11.19 3.83
N ASP A 109 -15.20 10.48 4.76
CA ASP A 109 -16.62 10.64 5.10
C ASP A 109 -16.79 10.60 6.64
N GLU A 110 -18.04 10.62 7.11
CA GLU A 110 -18.37 10.60 8.54
C GLU A 110 -17.81 9.37 9.28
N GLN A 111 -17.58 8.26 8.57
CA GLN A 111 -17.04 7.01 9.14
C GLN A 111 -15.49 7.00 9.12
N GLY A 112 -14.88 8.08 8.60
CA GLY A 112 -13.46 8.34 8.62
C GLY A 112 -12.80 8.27 7.24
N LYS A 113 -11.48 8.15 7.24
CA LYS A 113 -10.66 8.11 6.04
C LYS A 113 -10.43 6.66 5.59
N ARG A 114 -10.95 6.29 4.41
CA ARG A 114 -10.87 4.94 3.84
C ARG A 114 -10.12 4.92 2.50
N PRO A 115 -9.14 4.02 2.32
CA PRO A 115 -8.46 3.85 1.05
C PRO A 115 -9.37 3.17 0.02
N ILE A 116 -9.45 3.78 -1.16
CA ILE A 116 -10.07 3.24 -2.37
C ILE A 116 -8.95 2.89 -3.33
N GLU A 117 -8.96 1.65 -3.81
CA GLU A 117 -8.10 1.16 -4.88
C GLU A 117 -8.79 1.43 -6.22
N PHE A 118 -8.06 2.02 -7.16
CA PHE A 118 -8.46 2.17 -8.55
C PHE A 118 -7.55 1.28 -9.41
N ARG A 119 -8.05 0.11 -9.80
CA ARG A 119 -7.32 -0.85 -10.63
C ARG A 119 -7.66 -0.67 -12.10
N GLY A 120 -6.73 -0.91 -13.01
CA GLY A 120 -7.05 -0.98 -14.44
C GLY A 120 -7.99 -2.15 -14.75
N SER A 121 -9.10 -1.87 -15.43
CA SER A 121 -10.13 -2.85 -15.75
C SER A 121 -9.69 -3.89 -16.79
N ALA A 122 -8.85 -3.48 -17.74
CA ALA A 122 -8.39 -4.30 -18.87
C ALA A 122 -6.90 -4.71 -18.79
N GLY A 123 -6.23 -4.44 -17.67
CA GLY A 123 -4.81 -4.73 -17.48
C GLY A 123 -4.03 -3.57 -16.85
N PRO A 124 -2.68 -3.60 -16.95
CA PRO A 124 -1.83 -2.53 -16.43
C PRO A 124 -2.15 -1.17 -17.07
N LEU A 125 -1.94 -0.11 -16.29
CA LEU A 125 -2.08 1.29 -16.69
C LEU A 125 -0.72 1.87 -17.09
N GLY A 126 -0.71 2.74 -18.10
CA GLY A 126 0.40 3.63 -18.41
C GLY A 126 0.12 5.05 -17.91
N LEU A 127 0.66 5.40 -16.73
CA LEU A 127 0.47 6.75 -16.18
C LEU A 127 1.42 7.72 -16.88
N ALA A 128 0.90 8.81 -17.43
CA ALA A 128 1.73 9.82 -18.09
C ALA A 128 2.65 10.50 -17.07
N GLY A 129 3.93 10.58 -17.40
CA GLY A 129 4.92 11.22 -16.53
C GLY A 129 5.94 12.05 -17.30
N LEU A 130 6.66 12.87 -16.56
CA LEU A 130 7.82 13.61 -17.04
C LEU A 130 9.03 13.22 -16.20
N TRP A 131 10.19 13.07 -16.82
CA TRP A 131 11.42 12.74 -16.11
C TRP A 131 12.51 13.79 -16.33
N GLU A 132 13.45 13.85 -15.40
CA GLU A 132 14.62 14.73 -15.44
C GLU A 132 15.87 14.01 -14.98
N ARG A 133 17.01 14.43 -15.53
CA ARG A 133 18.34 14.09 -15.03
C ARG A 133 18.87 15.29 -14.26
N TRP A 134 19.02 15.13 -12.95
CA TRP A 134 19.58 16.15 -12.08
C TRP A 134 21.00 15.75 -11.66
N ARG A 135 21.95 16.67 -11.77
CA ARG A 135 23.33 16.43 -11.34
C ARG A 135 23.51 16.92 -9.91
N ARG A 136 23.89 16.01 -9.02
CA ARG A 136 24.23 16.30 -7.63
C ARG A 136 25.49 17.16 -7.56
N PRO A 137 25.68 17.92 -6.46
CA PRO A 137 26.91 18.69 -6.23
C PRO A 137 28.19 17.83 -6.23
N ASP A 138 28.09 16.56 -5.84
CA ASP A 138 29.19 15.58 -5.86
C ASP A 138 29.52 15.05 -7.28
N GLY A 139 28.70 15.39 -8.28
CA GLY A 139 28.88 15.00 -9.67
C GLY A 139 28.04 13.81 -10.13
N GLU A 140 27.41 13.05 -9.22
CA GLU A 140 26.51 11.93 -9.56
C GLU A 140 25.23 12.44 -10.24
N SER A 141 24.66 11.65 -11.16
CA SER A 141 23.38 11.97 -11.78
C SER A 141 22.25 11.16 -11.15
N LEU A 142 21.16 11.84 -10.78
CA LEU A 142 19.93 11.24 -10.29
C LEU A 142 18.83 11.42 -11.33
N LEU A 143 18.21 10.31 -11.73
CA LEU A 143 16.98 10.35 -12.52
C LEU A 143 15.79 10.53 -11.58
N SER A 144 14.88 11.43 -11.96
CA SER A 144 13.69 11.72 -11.17
C SER A 144 12.47 11.84 -12.07
N VAL A 145 11.29 11.52 -11.55
CA VAL A 145 10.05 11.46 -12.32
C VAL A 145 8.88 12.10 -11.58
N THR A 146 7.93 12.67 -12.31
CA THR A 146 6.64 13.16 -11.80
C THR A 146 5.49 12.54 -12.58
N ILE A 147 4.36 12.32 -11.92
CA ILE A 147 3.14 11.84 -12.58
C ILE A 147 2.30 13.07 -12.99
N LEU A 148 1.80 13.07 -14.22
CA LEU A 148 0.86 14.09 -14.67
C LEU A 148 -0.54 13.77 -14.14
N THR A 149 -1.24 14.82 -13.73
CA THR A 149 -2.59 14.74 -13.16
C THR A 149 -3.51 15.67 -13.91
N THR A 150 -4.77 15.27 -14.06
CA THR A 150 -5.84 16.04 -14.71
C THR A 150 -7.08 16.07 -13.81
N THR A 151 -8.17 16.73 -14.24
CA THR A 151 -9.46 16.69 -13.55
C THR A 151 -9.97 15.26 -13.43
N ALA A 152 -10.68 14.94 -12.35
CA ALA A 152 -11.28 13.61 -12.21
C ALA A 152 -12.45 13.41 -13.19
N ASN A 153 -12.57 12.19 -13.74
CA ASN A 153 -13.78 11.72 -14.41
C ASN A 153 -14.87 11.32 -13.38
N ALA A 154 -16.05 10.87 -13.83
CA ALA A 154 -17.13 10.51 -12.92
C ALA A 154 -16.81 9.32 -12.00
N THR A 155 -15.90 8.42 -12.40
CA THR A 155 -15.44 7.29 -11.58
C THR A 155 -14.61 7.76 -10.37
N VAL A 156 -13.73 8.75 -10.56
CA VAL A 156 -12.81 9.22 -9.51
C VAL A 156 -13.38 10.40 -8.70
N ALA A 157 -14.21 11.24 -9.31
CA ALA A 157 -14.74 12.48 -8.70
C ALA A 157 -15.43 12.29 -7.33
N PRO A 158 -16.15 11.19 -7.05
CA PRO A 158 -16.70 10.94 -5.72
C PRO A 158 -15.66 10.73 -4.62
N ILE A 159 -14.39 10.50 -4.98
CA ILE A 159 -13.28 10.28 -4.04
C ILE A 159 -12.34 11.48 -4.00
N HIS A 160 -12.00 12.03 -5.16
CA HIS A 160 -11.04 13.11 -5.30
C HIS A 160 -11.31 13.93 -6.56
N ASP A 161 -11.05 15.24 -6.53
CA ASP A 161 -11.21 16.17 -7.68
C ASP A 161 -10.19 16.00 -8.82
N ARG A 162 -9.22 15.11 -8.67
CA ARG A 162 -8.12 14.90 -9.62
C ARG A 162 -7.88 13.41 -9.83
N MET A 163 -7.33 13.06 -10.98
CA MET A 163 -6.85 11.70 -11.30
C MET A 163 -5.52 11.77 -12.06
N PRO A 164 -4.69 10.71 -12.06
CA PRO A 164 -3.53 10.64 -12.96
C PRO A 164 -4.00 10.64 -14.42
N VAL A 165 -3.20 11.22 -15.30
CA VAL A 165 -3.40 11.07 -16.75
C VAL A 165 -3.00 9.65 -17.12
N ILE A 166 -3.94 8.88 -17.67
CA ILE A 166 -3.73 7.49 -18.11
C ILE A 166 -3.73 7.51 -19.63
N ILE A 167 -2.63 7.07 -20.24
CA ILE A 167 -2.50 7.03 -21.69
C ILE A 167 -2.99 5.67 -22.19
N ASP A 168 -3.89 5.67 -23.18
CA ASP A 168 -4.29 4.46 -23.87
C ASP A 168 -3.08 3.83 -24.58
N PRO A 169 -2.87 2.50 -24.51
CA PRO A 169 -1.76 1.83 -25.18
C PRO A 169 -1.60 2.17 -26.68
N ALA A 170 -2.69 2.45 -27.40
CA ALA A 170 -2.66 2.87 -28.80
C ALA A 170 -1.95 4.22 -29.00
N HIS A 171 -1.95 5.09 -27.98
CA HIS A 171 -1.38 6.43 -28.02
C HIS A 171 -0.01 6.54 -27.33
N TYR A 172 0.60 5.44 -26.90
CA TYR A 172 1.94 5.47 -26.29
C TYR A 172 3.00 6.08 -27.21
N ALA A 173 2.99 5.77 -28.51
CA ALA A 173 3.94 6.36 -29.44
C ALA A 173 3.75 7.88 -29.56
N GLN A 174 2.51 8.34 -29.71
CA GLN A 174 2.18 9.77 -29.75
C GLN A 174 2.61 10.47 -28.46
N TRP A 175 2.38 9.86 -27.29
CA TRP A 175 2.83 10.40 -26.01
C TRP A 175 4.35 10.44 -25.91
N LEU A 176 5.07 9.39 -26.30
CA LEU A 176 6.51 9.31 -26.09
C LEU A 176 7.30 10.14 -27.11
N SER A 177 6.96 10.09 -28.40
CA SER A 177 7.73 10.69 -29.49
C SER A 177 7.03 11.81 -30.25
N GLY A 178 5.72 12.01 -30.06
CA GLY A 178 4.97 13.07 -30.73
C GLY A 178 5.50 14.47 -30.39
N ASP A 179 5.14 15.47 -31.20
CA ASP A 179 5.43 16.84 -30.82
C ASP A 179 4.63 17.26 -29.57
N SER A 180 4.93 18.46 -29.04
CA SER A 180 4.30 18.92 -27.81
C SER A 180 2.80 19.20 -27.95
N LEU A 181 2.32 19.49 -29.17
CA LEU A 181 0.90 19.75 -29.42
C LEU A 181 0.12 18.43 -29.42
N ALA A 182 0.59 17.45 -30.20
CA ALA A 182 0.02 16.11 -30.24
C ALA A 182 0.06 15.42 -28.87
N ALA A 183 1.12 15.62 -28.08
CA ALA A 183 1.19 15.09 -26.72
C ALA A 183 0.20 15.76 -25.75
N ALA A 184 -0.08 17.05 -25.94
CA ALA A 184 -1.00 17.80 -25.08
C ALA A 184 -2.46 17.36 -25.24
N GLU A 185 -2.85 16.91 -26.44
CA GLU A 185 -4.20 16.38 -26.72
C GLU A 185 -4.53 15.13 -25.86
N LEU A 186 -3.52 14.37 -25.45
CA LEU A 186 -3.67 13.18 -24.63
C LEU A 186 -3.86 13.46 -23.13
N LEU A 187 -3.73 14.72 -22.69
CA LEU A 187 -3.77 15.09 -21.26
C LEU A 187 -5.19 15.26 -20.70
N GLN A 188 -6.08 14.36 -21.08
CA GLN A 188 -7.49 14.35 -20.72
C GLN A 188 -7.75 13.31 -19.61
N PRO A 189 -8.85 13.44 -18.84
CA PRO A 189 -9.33 12.35 -18.00
C PRO A 189 -9.59 11.10 -18.84
N ALA A 190 -9.23 9.93 -18.33
CA ALA A 190 -9.50 8.67 -19.02
C ALA A 190 -11.02 8.37 -19.03
N ASN A 191 -11.45 7.52 -19.97
CA ASN A 191 -12.83 7.02 -20.00
C ASN A 191 -13.19 6.32 -18.67
N GLU A 192 -14.47 6.34 -18.33
CA GLU A 192 -14.98 5.87 -17.04
C GLU A 192 -14.80 4.37 -16.81
N ASP A 193 -14.73 3.59 -17.89
CA ASP A 193 -14.57 2.14 -17.92
C ASP A 193 -13.12 1.65 -17.78
N VAL A 194 -12.14 2.57 -17.78
CA VAL A 194 -10.70 2.24 -17.63
C VAL A 194 -10.37 1.76 -16.21
N LEU A 195 -11.17 2.15 -15.21
CA LEU A 195 -10.88 1.91 -13.80
C LEU A 195 -11.99 1.10 -13.12
N ASP A 196 -11.56 0.16 -12.28
CA ASP A 196 -12.38 -0.65 -11.38
C ASP A 196 -12.15 -0.20 -9.92
N PRO A 197 -12.97 0.73 -9.38
CA PRO A 197 -12.80 1.24 -8.03
C PRO A 197 -13.40 0.30 -6.97
N ALA A 198 -12.62 -0.02 -5.93
CA ALA A 198 -13.08 -0.79 -4.78
C ALA A 198 -12.47 -0.30 -3.46
N PRO A 199 -13.16 -0.45 -2.31
CA PRO A 199 -12.49 -0.33 -1.02
C PRO A 199 -11.29 -1.28 -0.95
N LEU A 200 -10.13 -0.79 -0.51
CA LEU A 200 -8.92 -1.62 -0.47
C LEU A 200 -9.09 -2.81 0.49
N PHE A 201 -9.81 -2.61 1.60
CA PHE A 201 -10.13 -3.71 2.50
C PHE A 201 -11.44 -3.46 3.22
N ASP A 202 -12.06 -4.55 3.66
CA ASP A 202 -13.13 -4.56 4.65
C ASP A 202 -12.68 -5.35 5.89
N ILE A 203 -13.31 -5.10 7.04
CA ILE A 203 -13.04 -5.83 8.27
C ILE A 203 -14.36 -6.28 8.89
N ARG A 204 -14.49 -7.58 9.14
CA ARG A 204 -15.68 -8.19 9.74
C ARG A 204 -15.31 -9.34 10.68
N PRO A 205 -16.24 -9.79 11.55
CA PRO A 205 -16.07 -11.03 12.30
C PRO A 205 -15.76 -12.22 11.40
N ILE A 206 -14.96 -13.16 11.91
CA ILE A 206 -14.58 -14.39 11.22
C ILE A 206 -15.79 -15.31 11.01
N GLN A 207 -15.78 -16.03 9.89
CA GLN A 207 -16.71 -17.11 9.56
C GLN A 207 -15.92 -18.38 9.29
N SER A 208 -16.56 -19.56 9.42
CA SER A 208 -15.89 -20.85 9.16
C SER A 208 -15.33 -20.98 7.74
N SER A 209 -15.92 -20.29 6.77
CA SER A 209 -15.41 -20.21 5.39
C SER A 209 -14.07 -19.48 5.28
N ASP A 210 -13.68 -18.68 6.27
CA ASP A 210 -12.43 -17.90 6.26
C ASP A 210 -11.24 -18.67 6.79
N ASP A 211 -11.47 -19.76 7.54
CA ASP A 211 -10.42 -20.51 8.22
C ASP A 211 -9.27 -20.95 7.28
N PRO A 212 -9.53 -21.46 6.05
CA PRO A 212 -8.46 -21.78 5.12
C PRO A 212 -7.62 -20.55 4.72
N GLY A 213 -8.27 -19.41 4.51
CA GLY A 213 -7.62 -18.15 4.15
C GLY A 213 -6.80 -17.58 5.29
N MET A 214 -7.34 -17.57 6.51
CA MET A 214 -6.61 -17.12 7.69
C MET A 214 -5.41 -18.03 7.98
N ALA A 215 -5.57 -19.34 7.84
CA ALA A 215 -4.46 -20.29 7.97
C ALA A 215 -3.34 -20.04 6.96
N ALA A 216 -3.69 -19.71 5.70
CA ALA A 216 -2.72 -19.32 4.69
C ALA A 216 -1.99 -18.03 5.07
N VAL A 217 -2.70 -17.00 5.56
CA VAL A 217 -2.10 -15.75 6.04
C VAL A 217 -1.09 -16.01 7.16
N ILE A 218 -1.44 -16.81 8.16
CA ILE A 218 -0.56 -17.12 9.29
C ILE A 218 0.72 -17.80 8.79
N ARG A 219 0.58 -18.83 7.95
CA ARG A 219 1.72 -19.54 7.34
C ARG A 219 2.60 -18.67 6.46
N SER A 220 2.04 -17.64 5.81
CA SER A 220 2.83 -16.70 5.00
C SER A 220 3.53 -15.62 5.83
N VAL A 221 2.87 -15.10 6.87
CA VAL A 221 3.37 -13.93 7.62
C VAL A 221 4.36 -14.31 8.70
N MET A 222 4.17 -15.45 9.39
CA MET A 222 5.03 -15.83 10.53
C MET A 222 6.51 -16.05 10.17
N PRO A 223 6.86 -16.71 9.05
CA PRO A 223 8.26 -16.87 8.65
C PRO A 223 9.00 -15.53 8.43
N GLU A 224 8.29 -14.45 8.05
CA GLU A 224 8.89 -13.11 7.87
C GLU A 224 9.55 -12.58 9.16
N PHE A 225 9.15 -13.09 10.33
CA PHE A 225 9.62 -12.64 11.64
C PHE A 225 10.42 -13.71 12.40
N GLY A 226 10.88 -14.77 11.72
CA GLY A 226 11.64 -15.86 12.33
C GLY A 226 10.83 -16.70 13.34
N ALA A 227 9.51 -16.74 13.16
CA ALA A 227 8.57 -17.47 14.01
C ALA A 227 8.12 -18.79 13.37
N ASP A 228 9.07 -19.61 12.92
CA ASP A 228 8.88 -20.85 12.17
C ASP A 228 9.25 -22.13 12.95
N GLY A 229 9.69 -21.99 14.21
CA GLY A 229 10.06 -23.11 15.09
C GLY A 229 8.93 -23.70 15.95
N PRO A 230 9.23 -24.73 16.75
CA PRO A 230 8.30 -25.25 17.77
C PRO A 230 7.90 -24.17 18.79
N GLY A 231 6.61 -24.11 19.16
CA GLY A 231 6.07 -23.11 20.11
C GLY A 231 5.50 -21.84 19.47
N PHE A 232 5.40 -21.81 18.14
CA PHE A 232 4.74 -20.75 17.40
C PHE A 232 3.40 -21.23 16.82
N ALA A 233 2.44 -20.30 16.70
CA ALA A 233 1.05 -20.57 16.30
C ALA A 233 0.89 -21.38 14.99
N ILE A 234 1.90 -21.40 14.10
CA ILE A 234 1.88 -22.14 12.84
C ILE A 234 1.58 -23.64 12.99
N HIS A 235 1.89 -24.22 14.15
CA HIS A 235 1.66 -25.63 14.48
C HIS A 235 0.43 -25.88 15.36
N ASP A 236 -0.29 -24.83 15.76
CA ASP A 236 -1.47 -24.99 16.62
C ASP A 236 -2.62 -25.61 15.82
N PRO A 237 -3.29 -26.66 16.34
CA PRO A 237 -4.50 -27.23 15.74
C PRO A 237 -5.60 -26.17 15.51
N GLU A 238 -5.57 -25.09 16.29
CA GLU A 238 -6.49 -23.94 16.18
C GLU A 238 -6.32 -23.14 14.89
N VAL A 239 -5.15 -23.16 14.24
CA VAL A 239 -4.92 -22.33 13.04
C VAL A 239 -5.75 -22.79 11.85
N SER A 240 -6.09 -24.09 11.76
CA SER A 240 -7.03 -24.58 10.74
C SER A 240 -8.50 -24.40 11.10
N ALA A 241 -8.83 -23.93 12.31
CA ALA A 241 -10.20 -23.77 12.81
C ALA A 241 -10.33 -22.51 13.69
N MET A 242 -9.86 -21.37 13.19
CA MET A 242 -9.82 -20.11 13.92
C MET A 242 -11.22 -19.63 14.32
N SER A 243 -12.22 -19.82 13.47
CA SER A 243 -13.62 -19.50 13.76
C SER A 243 -14.13 -20.26 15.00
N ALA A 244 -13.83 -21.56 15.12
CA ALA A 244 -14.19 -22.38 16.27
C ALA A 244 -13.40 -21.98 17.53
N ALA A 245 -12.12 -21.66 17.39
CA ALA A 245 -11.26 -21.22 18.50
C ALA A 245 -11.71 -19.89 19.15
N TYR A 246 -12.52 -19.10 18.43
CA TYR A 246 -13.11 -17.84 18.91
C TYR A 246 -14.63 -17.92 19.06
N ALA A 247 -15.22 -19.11 19.13
CA ALA A 247 -16.64 -19.30 19.37
C ALA A 247 -17.07 -19.06 20.84
N ASP A 248 -16.10 -18.88 21.75
CA ASP A 248 -16.36 -18.52 23.16
C ASP A 248 -17.09 -17.17 23.25
N ALA A 249 -18.11 -17.08 24.11
CA ALA A 249 -18.92 -15.88 24.29
C ALA A 249 -18.13 -14.64 24.77
N ARG A 250 -16.91 -14.83 25.27
CA ARG A 250 -15.99 -13.77 25.72
C ARG A 250 -14.80 -13.57 24.77
N ALA A 251 -14.89 -14.04 23.54
CA ALA A 251 -13.88 -13.87 22.50
C ALA A 251 -14.49 -13.31 21.21
N GLU A 252 -13.65 -12.71 20.36
CA GLU A 252 -14.01 -12.27 19.01
C GLU A 252 -12.77 -12.25 18.13
N TYR A 253 -12.92 -12.65 16.88
CA TYR A 253 -11.85 -12.55 15.88
C TYR A 253 -12.36 -11.83 14.63
N PHE A 254 -11.60 -10.83 14.20
CA PHE A 254 -11.90 -10.09 12.97
C PHE A 254 -10.96 -10.53 11.86
N VAL A 255 -11.50 -10.70 10.66
CA VAL A 255 -10.74 -10.91 9.42
C VAL A 255 -10.72 -9.66 8.57
N VAL A 256 -9.61 -9.45 7.86
CA VAL A 256 -9.45 -8.40 6.85
C VAL A 256 -9.66 -9.03 5.48
N ILE A 257 -10.62 -8.51 4.72
CA ILE A 257 -10.94 -8.99 3.38
C ILE A 257 -10.42 -8.00 2.35
N HIS A 258 -9.75 -8.49 1.30
CA HIS A 258 -9.33 -7.71 0.15
C HIS A 258 -9.65 -8.49 -1.13
N ARG A 259 -10.51 -7.91 -1.98
CA ARG A 259 -10.98 -8.53 -3.23
C ARG A 259 -11.48 -9.99 -3.06
N GLY A 260 -12.17 -10.25 -1.95
CA GLY A 260 -12.72 -11.57 -1.61
C GLY A 260 -11.77 -12.48 -0.82
N ASP A 261 -10.47 -12.18 -0.78
CA ASP A 261 -9.50 -12.98 -0.04
C ASP A 261 -9.38 -12.52 1.41
N VAL A 262 -9.18 -13.48 2.33
CA VAL A 262 -8.67 -13.19 3.67
C VAL A 262 -7.20 -12.78 3.57
N VAL A 263 -6.87 -11.57 4.03
CA VAL A 263 -5.52 -10.99 3.95
C VAL A 263 -4.97 -10.56 5.30
N GLY A 264 -5.68 -10.85 6.37
CA GLY A 264 -5.26 -10.52 7.72
C GLY A 264 -6.33 -10.83 8.75
N GLY A 265 -5.98 -10.66 10.02
CA GLY A 265 -6.90 -10.78 11.12
C GLY A 265 -6.30 -10.35 12.45
N GLY A 266 -7.16 -10.28 13.46
CA GLY A 266 -6.82 -9.89 14.82
C GLY A 266 -7.92 -10.27 15.80
N GLY A 267 -7.53 -10.75 16.98
CA GLY A 267 -8.45 -11.31 17.96
C GLY A 267 -8.36 -10.68 19.33
N VAL A 268 -9.47 -10.77 20.05
CA VAL A 268 -9.54 -10.55 21.49
C VAL A 268 -10.10 -11.79 22.18
N ALA A 269 -9.49 -12.23 23.27
CA ALA A 269 -9.96 -13.35 24.09
C ALA A 269 -9.51 -13.19 25.55
N PRO A 270 -10.06 -13.93 26.53
CA PRO A 270 -9.55 -13.93 27.90
C PRO A 270 -8.06 -14.27 27.95
N LEU A 271 -7.30 -13.56 28.80
CA LEU A 271 -5.90 -13.88 29.02
C LEU A 271 -5.80 -15.10 29.97
N ALA A 272 -5.29 -16.22 29.47
CA ALA A 272 -5.04 -17.41 30.27
C ALA A 272 -4.13 -17.08 31.46
N GLY A 273 -4.40 -17.67 32.64
CA GLY A 273 -3.61 -17.42 33.86
C GLY A 273 -3.74 -16.02 34.47
N ALA A 274 -4.62 -15.15 33.95
CA ALA A 274 -4.87 -13.82 34.50
C ALA A 274 -6.27 -13.70 35.15
N ASP A 275 -6.57 -12.54 35.72
CA ASP A 275 -7.89 -12.25 36.26
C ASP A 275 -8.98 -12.23 35.19
N ALA A 276 -10.23 -12.43 35.60
CA ALA A 276 -11.38 -12.44 34.68
C ALA A 276 -11.64 -11.09 33.99
N GLN A 277 -10.97 -10.00 34.37
CA GLN A 277 -11.14 -8.66 33.80
C GLN A 277 -10.08 -8.35 32.73
N THR A 278 -9.15 -9.27 32.49
CA THR A 278 -8.03 -9.10 31.56
C THR A 278 -8.21 -9.95 30.30
N CYS A 279 -8.10 -9.31 29.14
CA CYS A 279 -8.07 -9.96 27.83
C CYS A 279 -6.70 -9.79 27.16
N GLU A 280 -6.47 -10.59 26.12
CA GLU A 280 -5.31 -10.53 25.25
C GLU A 280 -5.71 -10.05 23.86
N LEU A 281 -4.96 -9.10 23.29
CA LEU A 281 -4.95 -8.82 21.85
C LEU A 281 -3.94 -9.77 21.20
N ARG A 282 -4.43 -10.71 20.41
CA ARG A 282 -3.60 -11.81 19.90
C ARG A 282 -3.87 -12.16 18.46
N LYS A 283 -2.99 -12.99 17.90
CA LYS A 283 -3.07 -13.51 16.52
C LYS A 283 -3.27 -12.39 15.49
N MET A 284 -2.52 -11.29 15.64
CA MET A 284 -2.51 -10.13 14.75
C MET A 284 -1.59 -10.38 13.55
N TYR A 285 -2.16 -10.77 12.41
CA TYR A 285 -1.40 -11.05 11.18
C TYR A 285 -2.00 -10.28 10.02
N ILE A 286 -1.16 -9.65 9.19
CA ILE A 286 -1.62 -8.82 8.07
C ILE A 286 -0.67 -9.03 6.90
N MET A 287 -1.18 -9.40 5.73
CA MET A 287 -0.38 -9.58 4.52
C MET A 287 0.19 -8.25 4.01
N PRO A 288 1.39 -8.24 3.39
CA PRO A 288 2.03 -7.05 2.85
C PRO A 288 1.12 -6.17 1.97
N ARG A 289 0.23 -6.79 1.17
CA ARG A 289 -0.65 -6.10 0.20
C ARG A 289 -1.55 -5.01 0.79
N VAL A 290 -1.94 -5.12 2.06
CA VAL A 290 -2.76 -4.11 2.74
C VAL A 290 -2.02 -3.33 3.85
N ARG A 291 -0.71 -3.60 4.05
CA ARG A 291 0.10 -2.89 5.07
C ARG A 291 0.32 -1.42 4.69
N GLY A 292 0.37 -0.57 5.71
CA GLY A 292 0.58 0.87 5.53
C GLY A 292 -0.64 1.64 5.02
N PHE A 293 -1.83 1.04 5.03
CA PHE A 293 -3.10 1.69 4.72
C PHE A 293 -4.01 1.92 5.94
N GLY A 294 -3.47 1.72 7.16
CA GLY A 294 -4.21 1.92 8.41
C GLY A 294 -4.98 0.70 8.92
N VAL A 295 -4.95 -0.42 8.19
CA VAL A 295 -5.64 -1.68 8.57
C VAL A 295 -5.32 -2.14 9.99
N GLY A 296 -4.05 -2.17 10.40
CA GLY A 296 -3.67 -2.60 11.75
C GLY A 296 -4.22 -1.69 12.84
N ARG A 297 -4.27 -0.37 12.60
CA ARG A 297 -4.90 0.58 13.52
C ARG A 297 -6.39 0.29 13.66
N LYS A 298 -7.08 0.09 12.53
CA LYS A 298 -8.53 -0.16 12.52
C LYS A 298 -8.88 -1.48 13.21
N LEU A 299 -8.09 -2.54 12.99
CA LEU A 299 -8.23 -3.82 13.71
C LEU A 299 -8.08 -3.63 15.22
N ILE A 300 -7.05 -2.92 15.68
CA ILE A 300 -6.85 -2.66 17.12
C ILE A 300 -8.02 -1.86 17.69
N GLU A 301 -8.51 -0.83 16.99
CA GLU A 301 -9.68 -0.06 17.42
C GLU A 301 -10.93 -0.95 17.57
N LEU A 302 -11.16 -1.88 16.64
CA LEU A 302 -12.26 -2.85 16.69
C LEU A 302 -12.09 -3.80 17.88
N CYS A 303 -10.91 -4.39 18.07
CA CYS A 303 -10.63 -5.27 19.21
C CYS A 303 -10.80 -4.55 20.55
N LEU A 304 -10.33 -3.31 20.68
CA LEU A 304 -10.50 -2.50 21.90
C LEU A 304 -11.97 -2.19 22.19
N THR A 305 -12.74 -1.88 21.15
CA THR A 305 -14.19 -1.63 21.27
C THR A 305 -14.90 -2.89 21.74
N LYS A 306 -14.63 -4.01 21.06
CA LYS A 306 -15.19 -5.31 21.41
C LYS A 306 -14.81 -5.75 22.82
N ALA A 307 -13.56 -5.52 23.25
CA ALA A 307 -13.12 -5.87 24.58
C ALA A 307 -13.93 -5.15 25.68
N ARG A 308 -14.27 -3.87 25.47
CA ARG A 308 -15.14 -3.13 26.38
C ARG A 308 -16.56 -3.70 26.40
N GLU A 309 -17.10 -4.03 25.22
CA GLU A 309 -18.43 -4.66 25.10
C GLU A 309 -18.49 -6.00 25.84
N LEU A 310 -17.41 -6.78 25.80
CA LEU A 310 -17.26 -8.05 26.52
C LEU A 310 -16.93 -7.89 28.02
N GLY A 311 -16.89 -6.65 28.54
CA GLY A 311 -16.72 -6.35 29.96
C GLY A 311 -15.29 -6.40 30.48
N PHE A 312 -14.28 -6.49 29.61
CA PHE A 312 -12.88 -6.43 30.03
C PHE A 312 -12.48 -5.00 30.46
N ARG A 313 -11.58 -4.91 31.43
CA ARG A 313 -11.04 -3.63 31.94
C ARG A 313 -9.58 -3.41 31.57
N ARG A 314 -8.89 -4.47 31.15
CA ARG A 314 -7.49 -4.44 30.74
C ARG A 314 -7.30 -5.30 29.51
N MET A 315 -6.47 -4.82 28.59
CA MET A 315 -5.99 -5.55 27.43
C MET A 315 -4.48 -5.67 27.48
N TYR A 316 -3.99 -6.89 27.32
CA TYR A 316 -2.59 -7.27 27.26
C TYR A 316 -2.20 -7.67 25.83
N LEU A 317 -0.92 -7.56 25.48
CA LEU A 317 -0.38 -8.16 24.26
C LEU A 317 1.11 -8.47 24.42
N GLU A 318 1.55 -9.42 23.61
CA GLU A 318 2.95 -9.78 23.44
C GLU A 318 3.41 -9.57 22.00
N THR A 319 4.68 -9.24 21.82
CA THR A 319 5.30 -9.09 20.50
C THR A 319 6.81 -9.37 20.57
N LEU A 320 7.45 -9.43 19.40
CA LEU A 320 8.88 -9.64 19.24
C LEU A 320 9.66 -8.33 19.05
N THR A 321 10.93 -8.36 19.45
CA THR A 321 11.94 -7.39 19.01
C THR A 321 12.11 -7.48 17.49
N GLY A 322 12.27 -6.33 16.81
CA GLY A 322 12.31 -6.25 15.34
C GLY A 322 10.95 -5.99 14.68
N MET A 323 9.84 -6.14 15.41
CA MET A 323 8.50 -5.74 14.95
C MET A 323 8.22 -4.24 15.19
N ASP A 324 9.15 -3.37 14.83
CA ASP A 324 9.13 -1.94 15.22
C ASP A 324 7.89 -1.19 14.73
N GLN A 325 7.34 -1.57 13.56
CA GLN A 325 6.11 -0.97 13.05
C GLN A 325 4.89 -1.33 13.91
N ALA A 326 4.81 -2.58 14.37
CA ALA A 326 3.75 -3.04 15.26
C ALA A 326 3.89 -2.41 16.65
N GLN A 327 5.10 -2.34 17.20
CA GLN A 327 5.36 -1.68 18.49
C GLN A 327 4.96 -0.19 18.47
N LYS A 328 5.34 0.55 17.41
CA LYS A 328 4.90 1.95 17.22
C LYS A 328 3.38 2.07 17.13
N LEU A 329 2.72 1.09 16.52
CA LEU A 329 1.27 1.04 16.42
C LEU A 329 0.61 0.81 17.78
N TYR A 330 1.12 -0.13 18.59
CA TYR A 330 0.62 -0.39 19.95
C TYR A 330 0.77 0.83 20.86
N LEU A 331 1.93 1.48 20.85
CA LEU A 331 2.17 2.71 21.62
C LEU A 331 1.19 3.83 21.23
N LYS A 332 0.96 4.03 19.92
CA LYS A 332 -0.04 5.00 19.43
C LYS A 332 -1.47 4.62 19.81
N ALA A 333 -1.75 3.33 19.93
CA ALA A 333 -3.01 2.81 20.44
C ALA A 333 -3.08 2.84 21.98
N GLY A 334 -2.15 3.51 22.67
CA GLY A 334 -2.23 3.74 24.13
C GLY A 334 -1.79 2.57 25.00
N PHE A 335 -1.18 1.53 24.41
CA PHE A 335 -0.53 0.49 25.18
C PHE A 335 0.78 1.00 25.79
N LYS A 336 1.05 0.57 27.03
CA LYS A 336 2.27 0.91 27.77
C LYS A 336 3.14 -0.33 27.90
N PRO A 337 4.47 -0.20 27.74
CA PRO A 337 5.39 -1.32 27.91
C PRO A 337 5.35 -1.83 29.36
N LEU A 338 5.58 -3.13 29.52
CA LEU A 338 5.73 -3.80 30.81
C LEU A 338 7.12 -4.45 30.90
N ASP A 339 7.63 -4.58 32.12
CA ASP A 339 8.94 -5.18 32.38
C ASP A 339 8.91 -6.72 32.37
N ALA A 340 7.72 -7.31 32.53
CA ALA A 340 7.51 -8.76 32.61
C ALA A 340 6.19 -9.17 31.92
N PRO A 341 6.07 -10.45 31.48
CA PRO A 341 4.83 -10.96 30.91
C PRO A 341 3.69 -11.03 31.95
N MET A 342 2.46 -11.12 31.46
CA MET A 342 1.26 -11.34 32.27
C MET A 342 0.57 -12.63 31.84
N GLY A 343 -0.01 -13.37 32.80
CA GLY A 343 -0.74 -14.59 32.52
C GLY A 343 0.16 -15.75 32.07
N GLU A 344 -0.47 -16.75 31.46
CA GLU A 344 0.12 -18.00 31.00
C GLU A 344 -0.17 -18.18 29.50
N THR A 345 0.40 -17.31 28.67
CA THR A 345 0.15 -17.28 27.21
C THR A 345 0.73 -18.46 26.45
N GLY A 346 1.68 -19.20 27.06
CA GLY A 346 2.37 -20.33 26.42
C GLY A 346 3.34 -19.93 25.30
N HIS A 347 3.49 -18.64 25.02
CA HIS A 347 4.38 -18.11 23.98
C HIS A 347 5.77 -17.80 24.54
N PHE A 348 6.70 -18.75 24.47
CA PHE A 348 8.07 -18.55 24.95
C PHE A 348 8.96 -17.73 23.99
N GLY A 349 8.47 -17.41 22.79
CA GLY A 349 9.22 -16.68 21.78
C GLY A 349 9.15 -15.15 21.92
N CYS A 350 8.07 -14.60 22.50
CA CYS A 350 7.87 -13.15 22.61
C CYS A 350 8.74 -12.54 23.71
N ASN A 351 9.25 -11.32 23.50
CA ASN A 351 10.15 -10.65 24.45
C ASN A 351 9.83 -9.16 24.69
N ARG A 352 8.65 -8.72 24.24
CA ARG A 352 8.12 -7.38 24.48
C ARG A 352 6.66 -7.49 24.90
N TYR A 353 6.32 -6.84 26.00
CA TYR A 353 5.03 -6.97 26.66
C TYR A 353 4.39 -5.60 26.80
N TYR A 354 3.09 -5.51 26.57
CA TYR A 354 2.37 -4.26 26.75
C TYR A 354 1.00 -4.49 27.37
N ALA A 355 0.51 -3.48 28.11
CA ALA A 355 -0.86 -3.46 28.58
C ALA A 355 -1.51 -2.09 28.43
N ARG A 356 -2.83 -2.10 28.35
CA ARG A 356 -3.69 -0.91 28.27
C ARG A 356 -4.90 -1.11 29.18
N ALA A 357 -5.25 -0.08 29.94
CA ALA A 357 -6.57 0.03 30.55
C ALA A 357 -7.63 0.37 29.47
N LEU A 358 -8.76 -0.33 29.51
CA LEU A 358 -9.82 -0.22 28.51
C LEU A 358 -10.78 0.92 28.81
#